data_AF-A0A919W7S4-F1
#
_entry.id   AF-A0A919W7S4-F1
#
_cell.length_a   1.000
_cell.length_b   1.000
_cell.length_c   1.000
_cell.angle_alpha   90.00
_cell.angle_beta   90.00
_cell.angle_gamma   90.00
#
_symmetry.space_group_name_H-M   'P 1'
#
loop_
_entity.id
_entity.type
_entity.pdbx_description
1 polymer ?
#
loop_
_entity_poly.entity_id
_entity_poly.type
_entity_poly.pdbx_seq_one_letter_code
_entity_poly.pdbx_strand_id
1 'polypeptide(L)'
;MSPPRSAPHADDPNDSGTAHLAPPLPAGARLLTADEAVAVLITGEHPDGDRGTLAFDAALVEALRQGWLLACRLPDGQIAFTRPTLDTPGQPPTS
;
A
#
# COMPACT_ATOMS: atom_id res chain seq x y z
N MET A 1 8.43 48.94 -18.81
CA MET A 1 7.24 48.43 -18.10
C MET A 1 7.42 46.93 -17.98
N SER A 2 7.80 46.45 -16.80
CA SER A 2 8.09 45.03 -16.54
C SER A 2 7.04 44.49 -15.57
N PRO A 3 6.44 43.30 -15.78
CA PRO A 3 5.54 42.69 -14.81
C PRO A 3 6.33 42.17 -13.59
N PRO A 4 5.76 42.19 -12.37
CA PRO A 4 6.36 41.53 -11.22
C PRO A 4 6.29 40.00 -11.38
N ARG A 5 7.41 39.33 -11.09
CA ARG A 5 7.53 37.86 -11.00
C ARG A 5 6.59 37.35 -9.90
N SER A 6 5.58 36.58 -10.29
CA SER A 6 4.84 35.72 -9.36
C SER A 6 5.79 34.67 -8.79
N ALA A 7 5.88 34.61 -7.47
CA ALA A 7 6.67 33.64 -6.73
C ALA A 7 6.20 32.20 -7.02
N PRO A 8 7.09 31.19 -6.96
CA PRO A 8 6.68 29.80 -6.90
C PRO A 8 5.88 29.58 -5.60
N HIS A 9 4.62 29.19 -5.76
CA HIS A 9 3.81 28.65 -4.67
C HIS A 9 4.53 27.38 -4.20
N ALA A 10 4.97 27.37 -2.94
CA ALA A 10 5.50 26.19 -2.29
C ALA A 10 4.37 25.17 -2.20
N ASP A 11 4.37 24.21 -3.13
CA ASP A 11 3.66 22.96 -2.95
C ASP A 11 4.48 22.16 -1.95
N ASP A 12 4.17 22.36 -0.68
CA ASP A 12 4.65 21.53 0.42
C ASP A 12 3.51 20.55 0.73
N PRO A 13 3.46 19.37 0.07
CA PRO A 13 2.74 18.27 0.64
C PRO A 13 3.60 17.80 1.81
N ASN A 14 3.34 18.38 2.97
CA ASN A 14 3.56 17.70 4.24
C ASN A 14 2.79 16.39 4.16
N ASP A 15 3.43 15.38 3.57
CA ASP A 15 3.09 13.97 3.56
C ASP A 15 3.28 13.47 5.00
N SER A 16 2.44 14.00 5.88
CA SER A 16 2.07 13.34 7.11
C SER A 16 1.12 12.21 6.75
N GLY A 17 1.53 11.34 5.82
CA GLY A 17 0.99 10.01 5.71
C GLY A 17 1.20 9.37 7.07
N THR A 18 0.12 9.19 7.81
CA THR A 18 0.05 8.30 8.96
C THR A 18 0.84 7.05 8.60
N ALA A 19 2.06 6.94 9.14
CA ALA A 19 2.92 5.79 8.93
C ALA A 19 2.21 4.62 9.60
N HIS A 20 1.31 4.01 8.84
CA HIS A 20 0.61 2.82 9.23
C HIS A 20 1.71 1.79 9.40
N LEU A 21 2.05 1.49 10.66
CA LEU A 21 3.17 0.64 11.00
C LEU A 21 3.00 -0.65 10.21
N ALA A 22 3.87 -0.82 9.21
CA ALA A 22 3.83 -1.99 8.37
C ALA A 22 4.03 -3.20 9.29
N PRO A 23 3.15 -4.21 9.25
CA PRO A 23 3.31 -5.42 10.04
C PRO A 23 4.68 -6.05 9.75
N PRO A 24 5.23 -6.83 10.69
CA PRO A 24 6.50 -7.51 10.47
C PRO A 24 6.43 -8.35 9.19
N LEU A 25 7.21 -7.96 8.19
CA LEU A 25 7.27 -8.64 6.91
C LEU A 25 8.24 -9.83 6.97
N PRO A 26 7.98 -10.92 6.25
CA PRO A 26 8.93 -12.02 6.15
C PRO A 26 10.26 -11.55 5.53
N ALA A 27 11.36 -12.22 5.86
CA ALA A 27 12.69 -11.83 5.41
C ALA A 27 12.77 -11.77 3.88
N GLY A 28 13.22 -10.62 3.35
CA GLY A 28 13.31 -10.37 1.92
C GLY A 28 11.99 -9.98 1.24
N ALA A 29 10.87 -9.94 1.97
CA ALA A 29 9.64 -9.38 1.46
C ALA A 29 9.69 -7.84 1.48
N ARG A 30 9.09 -7.24 0.47
CA ARG A 30 9.02 -5.79 0.29
C ARG A 30 7.56 -5.35 0.32
N LEU A 31 7.25 -4.37 1.17
CA LEU A 31 5.95 -3.72 1.14
C LEU A 31 5.78 -3.00 -0.20
N LEU A 32 4.63 -3.18 -0.84
CA LEU A 32 4.25 -2.43 -2.02
C LEU A 32 3.39 -1.24 -1.60
N THR A 33 3.57 -0.12 -2.29
CA THR A 33 2.59 0.96 -2.28
C THR A 33 1.27 0.48 -2.90
N ALA A 34 0.17 1.18 -2.60
CA ALA A 34 -1.12 0.86 -3.20
C ALA A 34 -1.04 0.86 -4.74
N ASP A 35 -0.39 1.86 -5.34
CA ASP A 35 -0.25 1.95 -6.80
C ASP A 35 0.60 0.80 -7.38
N GLU A 36 1.71 0.42 -6.73
CA GLU A 36 2.50 -0.74 -7.15
C GLU A 36 1.69 -2.04 -7.07
N ALA A 37 0.93 -2.24 -5.99
CA ALA A 37 0.11 -3.43 -5.81
C ALA A 37 -1.03 -3.50 -6.84
N VAL A 38 -1.67 -2.37 -7.14
CA VAL A 38 -2.69 -2.26 -8.19
C VAL A 38 -2.09 -2.55 -9.56
N ALA A 39 -0.90 -2.02 -9.86
CA ALA A 39 -0.22 -2.31 -11.11
C ALA A 39 0.03 -3.81 -11.28
N VAL A 40 0.55 -4.49 -10.26
CA VAL A 40 0.82 -5.94 -10.33
C VAL A 40 -0.46 -6.77 -10.45
N LEU A 41 -1.55 -6.36 -9.80
CA LEU A 41 -2.85 -7.02 -9.94
C LEU A 41 -3.40 -6.89 -11.36
N ILE A 42 -3.34 -5.70 -11.96
CA ILE A 42 -3.86 -5.44 -13.32
C ILE A 42 -3.00 -6.10 -14.40
N THR A 43 -1.68 -6.10 -14.23
CA THR A 43 -0.76 -6.70 -15.22
C THR A 43 -0.69 -8.22 -15.11
N GLY A 44 -1.21 -8.80 -14.02
CA GLY A 44 -1.05 -10.23 -13.74
C GLY A 44 0.39 -10.62 -13.47
N GLU A 45 1.26 -9.69 -13.06
CA GLU A 45 2.68 -9.95 -12.73
C GLU A 45 2.85 -10.64 -11.36
N HIS A 46 1.98 -11.60 -11.08
CA HIS A 46 2.07 -12.48 -9.93
C HIS A 46 1.63 -13.90 -10.34
N PRO A 47 2.15 -14.96 -9.69
CA PRO A 47 1.96 -16.35 -10.14
C PRO A 47 0.49 -16.82 -10.19
N ASP A 48 -0.39 -16.17 -9.41
CA ASP A 48 -1.82 -16.47 -9.36
C ASP A 48 -2.67 -15.50 -10.21
N GLY A 49 -2.06 -14.65 -11.04
CA GLY A 49 -2.76 -13.65 -11.86
C GLY A 49 -3.84 -14.21 -12.78
N ASP A 50 -3.68 -15.45 -13.23
CA ASP A 50 -4.65 -16.14 -14.09
C ASP A 50 -5.75 -16.89 -13.30
N ARG A 51 -5.68 -16.94 -11.98
CA ARG A 51 -6.59 -17.68 -11.11
C ARG A 51 -7.67 -16.81 -10.46
N GLY A 52 -7.54 -15.49 -10.58
CA GLY A 52 -8.48 -14.51 -10.05
C GLY A 52 -9.75 -14.36 -10.89
N THR A 53 -10.70 -13.60 -10.35
CA THR A 53 -11.82 -13.06 -11.14
C THR A 53 -11.72 -11.54 -11.11
N LEU A 54 -12.13 -10.88 -12.19
CA LEU A 54 -12.10 -9.40 -12.27
C LEU A 54 -12.81 -8.72 -11.08
N ALA A 55 -13.87 -9.33 -10.56
CA ALA A 55 -14.59 -8.81 -9.39
C ALA A 55 -13.77 -8.91 -8.10
N PHE A 56 -13.00 -9.98 -7.94
CA PHE A 56 -12.09 -10.16 -6.81
C PHE A 56 -10.92 -9.18 -6.89
N ASP A 57 -10.32 -9.00 -8.07
CA ASP A 57 -9.22 -8.05 -8.26
C ASP A 57 -9.68 -6.61 -8.00
N ALA A 58 -10.88 -6.24 -8.47
CA ALA A 58 -11.47 -4.95 -8.17
C ALA A 58 -11.67 -4.72 -6.66
N ALA A 59 -12.11 -5.75 -5.93
CA ALA A 59 -12.27 -5.67 -4.47
C ALA A 59 -10.92 -5.51 -3.75
N LEU A 60 -9.85 -6.18 -4.22
CA LEU A 60 -8.51 -6.01 -3.68
C LEU A 60 -7.95 -4.62 -3.95
N VAL A 61 -8.10 -4.10 -5.17
CA VAL A 61 -7.69 -2.74 -5.55
C VAL A 61 -8.38 -1.71 -4.65
N GLU A 62 -9.68 -1.85 -4.43
CA GLU A 62 -10.42 -0.93 -3.55
C GLU A 62 -9.93 -1.01 -2.10
N ALA A 63 -9.74 -2.23 -1.58
CA ALA A 63 -9.25 -2.43 -0.22
C ALA A 63 -7.83 -1.86 -0.01
N LEU A 64 -6.95 -1.93 -1.01
CA LEU A 64 -5.62 -1.32 -0.98
C LEU A 64 -5.71 0.22 -0.99
N ARG A 65 -6.57 0.80 -1.84
CA ARG A 65 -6.77 2.25 -1.94
C ARG A 65 -7.36 2.84 -0.68
N GLN A 66 -8.26 2.11 -0.02
CA GLN A 66 -8.85 2.50 1.26
C GLN A 66 -7.92 2.23 2.45
N GLY A 67 -6.75 1.62 2.23
CA GLY A 67 -5.79 1.26 3.28
C GLY A 67 -6.29 0.15 4.21
N TRP A 68 -7.32 -0.61 3.82
CA TRP A 68 -7.84 -1.75 4.58
C TRP A 68 -6.93 -2.97 4.47
N LEU A 69 -6.16 -3.04 3.39
CA LEU A 69 -5.15 -4.05 3.15
C LEU A 69 -3.81 -3.39 2.81
N LEU A 70 -2.76 -4.09 3.16
CA LEU A 70 -1.41 -3.86 2.70
C LEU A 70 -1.01 -5.03 1.80
N ALA A 71 -0.26 -4.74 0.74
CA ALA A 71 0.32 -5.75 -0.12
C ALA A 71 1.84 -5.79 0.08
N CYS A 72 2.41 -6.98 0.06
CA CYS A 72 3.85 -7.15 -0.02
C CYS A 72 4.22 -8.17 -1.09
N ARG A 73 5.36 -7.93 -1.73
CA ARG A 73 5.97 -8.86 -2.66
C ARG A 73 6.96 -9.74 -1.91
N LEU A 74 6.78 -11.05 -2.01
CA LEU A 74 7.65 -12.05 -1.43
C LEU A 74 8.90 -12.27 -2.32
N PRO A 75 10.00 -12.83 -1.78
CA PRO A 75 11.24 -13.08 -2.54
C PRO A 75 11.06 -13.99 -3.76
N ASP A 76 10.04 -14.85 -3.75
CA ASP A 76 9.69 -15.76 -4.84
C ASP A 76 8.82 -15.10 -5.92
N GLY A 77 8.50 -13.81 -5.76
CA GLY A 77 7.67 -13.03 -6.68
C GLY A 77 6.17 -13.11 -6.42
N GLN A 78 5.72 -13.90 -5.44
CA GLN A 78 4.32 -13.90 -5.01
C GLN A 78 3.91 -12.57 -4.37
N ILE A 79 2.61 -12.30 -4.38
CA ILE A 79 2.02 -11.21 -3.59
C ILE A 79 1.24 -11.79 -2.43
N ALA A 80 1.52 -11.28 -1.24
CA ALA A 80 0.73 -11.54 -0.06
C ALA A 80 -0.01 -10.27 0.37
N PHE A 81 -1.23 -10.45 0.84
CA PHE A 81 -2.06 -9.39 1.40
C PHE A 81 -2.18 -9.59 2.90
N THR A 82 -2.05 -8.51 3.66
CA THR A 82 -2.25 -8.54 5.10
C THR A 82 -3.09 -7.36 5.53
N ARG A 83 -3.78 -7.50 6.66
CA ARG A 83 -4.41 -6.35 7.29
C ARG A 83 -3.31 -5.52 7.93
N PRO A 84 -3.40 -4.20 7.83
CA PRO A 84 -2.52 -3.38 8.62
C PRO A 84 -2.79 -3.61 10.10
N THR A 85 -1.74 -3.63 10.89
CA THR A 85 -1.87 -3.71 12.34
C THR A 85 -2.42 -2.37 12.81
N LEU A 86 -3.70 -2.35 13.19
CA LEU A 86 -4.19 -1.32 14.10
C LEU A 86 -3.46 -1.54 15.41
N ASP A 87 -2.45 -0.72 15.67
CA ASP A 87 -1.91 -0.54 17.01
C ASP A 87 -3.15 -0.29 17.90
N THR A 88 -3.53 -1.30 18.67
CA THR A 88 -4.58 -1.16 19.67
C THR A 88 -3.83 -0.69 20.90
N PRO A 89 -3.79 0.61 21.23
CA PRO A 89 -3.16 1.06 22.45
C PRO A 89 -3.93 0.43 23.62
N GLY A 90 -3.33 -0.55 24.29
CA GLY A 90 -3.76 -1.00 25.60
C GLY A 90 -4.48 -2.35 25.70
N GLN A 91 -4.05 -3.39 24.99
CA GLN A 91 -4.37 -4.76 25.45
C GLN A 91 -3.29 -5.22 26.44
N PRO A 92 -3.54 -5.23 27.76
CA PRO A 92 -2.57 -5.71 28.73
C PRO A 92 -2.28 -7.20 28.50
N PRO A 93 -1.05 -7.67 28.75
CA PRO A 93 -0.75 -9.08 28.68
C PRO A 93 -1.64 -9.83 29.68
N THR A 94 -2.47 -10.74 29.17
CA THR A 94 -3.15 -11.72 30.02
C THR A 94 -2.07 -12.55 30.73
N SER A 95 -2.02 -12.42 32.05
CA SER A 95 -1.14 -13.16 32.94
C SER A 95 -1.48 -14.64 33.01
#